data_AF-Q8RMI1-F1
#
_entry.id   AF-Q8RMI1-F1
#
_cell.length_a   1.000
_cell.length_b   1.000
_cell.length_c   1.000
_cell.angle_alpha   90.00
_cell.angle_beta   90.00
_cell.angle_gamma   90.00
#
_symmetry.space_group_name_H-M   'P 1'
#
loop_
_entity.id
_entity.type
_entity.pdbx_description
1 polymer ?
#
loop_
_entity_poly.entity_id
_entity_poly.type
_entity_poly.pdbx_seq_one_letter_code
_entity_poly.pdbx_strand_id
1 'polypeptide(L)'
;EFHKAFVPLFAPGTSDEAKAAAAESVKNHLAALDKELAGRDHYAGNAFSVADIYLFVMLGWPAYVGIDMAAYPSLGAYAGKIAQRAAVGATLKAEGLA
;
A
#
# COMPACT_ATOMS: atom_id res chain seq x y z
N GLU A 1 12.37 4.82 -0.87
CA GLU A 1 11.81 3.77 0.02
C GLU A 1 10.33 4.07 0.22
N PHE A 2 9.42 3.13 -0.11
CA PHE A 2 7.99 3.42 -0.18
C PHE A 2 7.37 3.82 1.17
N HIS A 3 7.71 3.14 2.27
CA HIS A 3 7.16 3.46 3.60
C HIS A 3 7.50 4.91 4.02
N LYS A 4 8.70 5.40 3.70
CA LYS A 4 9.17 6.74 4.12
C LYS A 4 8.38 7.86 3.46
N ALA A 5 7.82 7.62 2.28
CA ALA A 5 7.00 8.61 1.58
C ALA A 5 5.74 9.00 2.36
N PHE A 6 5.25 8.13 3.26
CA PHE A 6 4.09 8.40 4.10
C PHE A 6 4.40 9.19 5.38
N VAL A 7 5.67 9.29 5.79
CA VAL A 7 6.03 9.89 7.10
C VAL A 7 5.44 11.30 7.26
N PRO A 8 5.55 12.23 6.29
CA PRO A 8 4.97 13.57 6.45
C PRO A 8 3.43 13.57 6.49
N LEU A 9 2.78 12.57 5.89
CA LEU A 9 1.32 12.47 5.84
C LEU A 9 0.72 12.07 7.19
N PHE A 10 1.44 11.24 7.97
CA PHE A 10 1.01 10.80 9.30
C PHE A 10 1.61 11.61 10.45
N ALA A 11 2.69 12.37 10.21
CA ALA A 11 3.35 13.14 11.25
C ALA A 11 2.52 14.39 11.66
N PRO A 12 2.12 14.51 12.94
CA PRO A 12 1.47 15.72 13.46
C PRO A 12 2.35 16.96 13.28
N GLY A 13 1.75 18.11 12.99
CA GLY A 13 2.47 19.38 12.84
C GLY A 13 3.23 19.55 11.52
N THR A 14 3.15 18.58 10.61
CA THR A 14 3.68 18.74 9.24
C THR A 14 2.87 19.78 8.47
N SER A 15 3.57 20.69 7.77
CA SER A 15 2.93 21.74 6.96
C SER A 15 2.14 21.15 5.79
N ASP A 16 1.13 21.90 5.33
CA ASP A 16 0.30 21.48 4.20
C ASP A 16 1.10 21.32 2.90
N GLU A 17 2.11 22.16 2.69
CA GLU A 17 3.03 22.05 1.55
C GLU A 17 3.83 20.74 1.60
N ALA A 18 4.39 20.38 2.77
CA ALA A 18 5.13 19.13 2.93
C ALA A 18 4.22 17.91 2.79
N LYS A 19 2.96 17.99 3.26
CA LYS A 19 1.96 16.94 3.01
C LYS A 19 1.61 16.81 1.54
N ALA A 20 1.45 17.91 0.81
CA ALA A 20 1.16 17.89 -0.61
C ALA A 20 2.30 17.21 -1.40
N ALA A 21 3.55 17.59 -1.13
CA ALA A 21 4.73 16.97 -1.75
C ALA A 21 4.85 15.47 -1.41
N ALA A 22 4.56 15.09 -0.16
CA ALA A 22 4.55 13.69 0.26
C ALA A 22 3.44 12.89 -0.44
N ALA A 23 2.25 13.46 -0.59
CA ALA A 23 1.14 12.82 -1.30
C ALA A 23 1.48 12.58 -2.78
N GLU A 24 2.15 13.53 -3.43
CA GLU A 24 2.66 13.34 -4.80
C GLU A 24 3.71 12.24 -4.86
N SER A 25 4.66 12.21 -3.92
CA SER A 25 5.66 11.13 -3.83
C SER A 25 5.02 9.75 -3.66
N VAL A 26 4.02 9.62 -2.80
CA VAL A 26 3.25 8.37 -2.62
C VAL A 26 2.55 7.98 -3.91
N LYS A 27 1.86 8.91 -4.58
CA LYS A 27 1.17 8.65 -5.86
C LYS A 27 2.13 8.17 -6.95
N ASN A 28 3.32 8.75 -7.03
CA ASN A 28 4.36 8.34 -7.97
C ASN A 28 4.86 6.91 -7.68
N HIS A 29 5.05 6.56 -6.41
CA HIS A 29 5.38 5.19 -6.03
C HIS A 29 4.27 4.20 -6.35
N LEU A 30 3.01 4.53 -6.05
CA LEU A 30 1.86 3.70 -6.37
C LEU A 30 1.73 3.47 -7.87
N ALA A 31 1.91 4.51 -8.70
CA ALA A 31 1.88 4.37 -10.16
C ALA A 31 2.98 3.44 -10.69
N ALA A 32 4.20 3.55 -10.15
CA ALA A 32 5.31 2.67 -10.51
C ALA A 32 5.03 1.21 -10.10
N LEU A 33 4.54 1.00 -8.87
CA LEU A 33 4.20 -0.32 -8.36
C LEU A 33 3.03 -0.96 -9.12
N ASP A 34 2.02 -0.19 -9.50
CA ASP A 34 0.88 -0.68 -10.27
C ASP A 34 1.33 -1.23 -11.63
N LYS A 35 2.20 -0.47 -12.32
CA LYS A 35 2.82 -0.93 -13.56
C LYS A 35 3.71 -2.16 -13.34
N GLU A 36 4.49 -2.18 -12.27
CA GLU A 36 5.38 -3.30 -11.97
C GLU A 36 4.62 -4.59 -11.68
N LEU A 37 3.49 -4.50 -10.97
CA LEU A 37 2.66 -5.64 -10.56
C LEU A 37 1.61 -6.05 -11.60
N ALA A 38 1.52 -5.34 -12.72
CA ALA A 38 0.64 -5.70 -13.82
C ALA A 38 0.96 -7.13 -14.32
N GLY A 39 0.00 -8.05 -14.16
CA GLY A 39 0.15 -9.46 -14.55
C GLY A 39 1.02 -10.30 -13.63
N ARG A 40 1.43 -9.81 -12.45
CA ARG A 40 2.22 -10.56 -11.47
C ARG A 40 1.39 -10.96 -10.26
N ASP A 41 1.73 -12.11 -9.69
CA ASP A 41 1.11 -12.61 -8.45
C ASP A 41 1.92 -12.27 -7.19
N HIS A 42 3.22 -11.99 -7.36
CA HIS A 42 4.17 -11.78 -6.26
C HIS A 42 5.07 -10.58 -6.54
N TYR A 43 5.33 -9.79 -5.50
CA TYR A 43 6.17 -8.61 -5.57
C TYR A 43 7.65 -8.96 -5.77
N ALA A 44 8.14 -10.02 -5.13
CA ALA A 44 9.53 -10.46 -5.26
C ALA A 44 9.60 -11.95 -5.65
N GLY A 45 10.30 -12.25 -6.75
CA GLY A 45 10.47 -13.62 -7.23
C GLY A 45 9.16 -14.28 -7.69
N ASN A 46 9.10 -15.61 -7.53
CA ASN A 46 8.01 -16.45 -8.07
C ASN A 46 7.15 -17.09 -6.96
N ALA A 47 7.23 -16.60 -5.72
CA ALA A 47 6.44 -17.12 -4.61
C ALA A 47 6.11 -16.02 -3.60
N PHE A 48 5.03 -16.22 -2.85
CA PHE A 48 4.64 -15.33 -1.75
C PHE A 48 5.74 -15.23 -0.70
N SER A 49 6.06 -14.01 -0.28
CA SER A 49 7.19 -13.69 0.58
C SER A 49 6.85 -12.59 1.60
N VAL A 50 7.79 -12.31 2.50
CA VAL A 50 7.68 -11.19 3.43
C VAL A 50 7.59 -9.83 2.73
N ALA A 51 8.10 -9.72 1.50
CA ALA A 51 7.99 -8.49 0.72
C ALA A 51 6.52 -8.23 0.33
N ASP A 52 5.76 -9.30 0.05
CA ASP A 52 4.35 -9.19 -0.28
C ASP A 52 3.51 -8.75 0.92
N ILE A 53 3.81 -9.31 2.09
CA ILE A 53 3.18 -8.95 3.37
C ILE A 53 3.42 -7.46 3.66
N TYR A 54 4.68 -7.01 3.52
CA TYR A 54 5.02 -5.64 3.84
C TYR A 54 4.37 -4.64 2.88
N LEU A 55 4.36 -4.96 1.58
CA LEU A 55 3.66 -4.15 0.59
C LEU A 55 2.15 -4.12 0.86
N PHE A 56 1.52 -5.25 1.18
CA PHE A 56 0.09 -5.33 1.49
C PHE A 56 -0.32 -4.37 2.62
N VAL A 57 0.45 -4.32 3.71
CA VAL A 57 0.19 -3.38 4.82
C VAL A 57 0.27 -1.93 4.32
N MET A 58 1.32 -1.58 3.58
CA MET A 58 1.49 -0.21 3.06
C MET A 58 0.39 0.19 2.07
N LEU A 59 -0.13 -0.75 1.26
CA LEU A 59 -1.25 -0.50 0.35
C LEU A 59 -2.58 -0.23 1.09
N GLY A 60 -2.67 -0.52 2.39
CA GLY A 60 -3.81 -0.14 3.23
C GLY A 60 -3.80 1.32 3.70
N TRP A 61 -2.65 2.00 3.66
CA TRP A 61 -2.49 3.36 4.18
C TRP A 61 -3.08 4.50 3.33
N PRO A 62 -3.08 4.45 1.98
CA PRO A 62 -3.58 5.53 1.12
C PRO A 62 -4.97 6.06 1.48
N ALA A 63 -5.90 5.19 1.90
CA ALA A 63 -7.26 5.57 2.28
C ALA A 63 -7.31 6.52 3.49
N TYR A 64 -6.36 6.40 4.43
CA TYR A 64 -6.29 7.25 5.62
C TYR A 64 -5.69 8.64 5.35
N VAL A 65 -5.10 8.83 4.17
CA VAL A 65 -4.43 10.07 3.76
C VAL A 65 -5.06 10.69 2.51
N GLY A 66 -6.27 10.26 2.15
CA GLY A 66 -7.06 10.84 1.07
C GLY A 66 -6.56 10.52 -0.34
N ILE A 67 -5.84 9.40 -0.53
CA ILE A 67 -5.41 8.93 -1.84
C ILE A 67 -6.34 7.82 -2.31
N ASP A 68 -6.99 8.03 -3.46
CA ASP A 68 -7.88 7.06 -4.09
C ASP A 68 -7.09 5.94 -4.78
N MET A 69 -7.35 4.70 -4.34
CA MET A 69 -6.70 3.51 -4.87
C MET A 69 -7.35 2.98 -6.16
N ALA A 70 -8.51 3.50 -6.57
CA ALA A 70 -9.16 3.11 -7.83
C ALA A 70 -8.27 3.42 -9.07
N ALA A 71 -7.33 4.37 -8.95
CA ALA A 71 -6.35 4.69 -9.99
C ALA A 71 -5.28 3.59 -10.19
N TYR A 72 -5.20 2.58 -9.30
CA TYR A 72 -4.17 1.55 -9.30
C TYR A 72 -4.78 0.13 -9.30
N PRO A 73 -5.40 -0.29 -10.41
CA PRO A 73 -6.18 -1.53 -10.48
C PRO A 73 -5.33 -2.80 -10.28
N SER A 74 -4.06 -2.82 -10.71
CA SER A 74 -3.17 -3.96 -10.52
C SER A 74 -2.84 -4.13 -9.03
N LEU A 75 -2.63 -3.02 -8.32
CA LEU A 75 -2.44 -3.04 -6.86
C LEU A 75 -3.69 -3.52 -6.13
N GLY A 76 -4.88 -3.10 -6.57
CA GLY A 76 -6.14 -3.58 -6.03
C GLY A 76 -6.31 -5.10 -6.19
N ALA A 77 -6.07 -5.62 -7.40
CA ALA A 77 -6.13 -7.06 -7.67
C ALA A 77 -5.09 -7.85 -6.85
N TYR A 78 -3.86 -7.33 -6.76
CA TYR A 78 -2.78 -7.90 -5.98
C TYR A 78 -3.11 -7.96 -4.47
N ALA A 79 -3.54 -6.83 -3.89
CA ALA A 79 -3.94 -6.77 -2.48
C ALA A 79 -5.14 -7.67 -2.19
N GLY A 80 -6.11 -7.73 -3.12
CA GLY A 80 -7.27 -8.62 -3.03
C GLY A 80 -6.87 -10.10 -2.90
N LYS A 81 -5.90 -10.58 -3.70
CA LYS A 81 -5.39 -11.96 -3.60
C LYS A 81 -4.77 -12.24 -2.23
N ILE A 82 -4.01 -11.28 -1.69
CA ILE A 82 -3.37 -11.42 -0.37
C ILE A 82 -4.41 -11.42 0.75
N ALA A 83 -5.44 -10.58 0.66
CA ALA A 83 -6.52 -10.50 1.65
C ALA A 83 -7.31 -11.81 1.80
N GLN A 84 -7.37 -12.66 0.78
CA GLN A 84 -8.02 -13.98 0.84
C GLN A 84 -7.26 -15.01 1.69
N ARG A 85 -6.03 -14.71 2.13
CA ARG A 85 -5.25 -15.65 2.95
C ARG A 85 -5.80 -15.68 4.37
N ALA A 86 -6.09 -16.88 4.90
CA ALA A 86 -6.65 -17.06 6.23
C ALA A 86 -5.87 -16.34 7.34
N ALA A 87 -4.53 -16.35 7.27
CA ALA A 87 -3.69 -15.64 8.24
C ALA A 87 -3.87 -14.12 8.19
N VAL A 88 -4.04 -13.54 6.98
CA VAL A 88 -4.28 -12.10 6.82
C VAL A 88 -5.63 -11.73 7.44
N GLY A 89 -6.69 -12.47 7.13
CA GLY A 89 -8.01 -12.24 7.74
C GLY A 89 -8.00 -12.38 9.26
N ALA A 90 -7.29 -13.39 9.79
CA ALA A 90 -7.14 -13.58 11.23
C ALA A 90 -6.42 -12.40 11.91
N THR A 91 -5.34 -11.89 11.31
CA THR A 91 -4.61 -10.73 11.83
C THR A 91 -5.45 -9.45 11.74
N LEU A 92 -6.10 -9.18 10.61
CA LEU A 92 -6.96 -8.00 10.46
C LEU A 92 -8.07 -7.97 11.51
N LYS A 93 -8.70 -9.11 11.79
CA LYS A 93 -9.70 -9.23 12.86
C LYS A 93 -9.10 -9.04 14.25
N ALA A 94 -7.93 -9.63 14.51
CA ALA A 94 -7.25 -9.50 15.80
C ALA A 94 -6.82 -8.04 16.10
N GLU A 95 -6.49 -7.28 15.05
CA GLU A 95 -6.14 -5.86 15.14
C GLU A 95 -7.35 -4.91 15.03
N GLY A 96 -8.58 -5.43 14.89
CA GLY A 96 -9.81 -4.63 14.84
C GLY A 96 -10.02 -3.87 13.53
N LEU A 97 -9.41 -4.34 12.43
CA LEU A 97 -9.49 -3.75 11.10
C LEU A 97 -10.53 -4.44 10.18
N ALA A 98 -11.12 -5.55 10.63
CA ALA A 98 -12.14 -6.33 9.93
C ALA A 98 -13.14 -6.98 10.90
#